data_AF-K2BYJ2-F1
#
_entry.id   AF-K2BYJ2-F1
#
_cell.length_a   1.000
_cell.length_b   1.000
_cell.length_c   1.000
_cell.angle_alpha   90.00
_cell.angle_beta   90.00
_cell.angle_gamma   90.00
#
_symmetry.space_group_name_H-M   'P 1'
#
loop_
_entity.id
_entity.type
_entity.pdbx_description
1 polymer ?
#
loop_
_entity_poly.entity_id
_entity_poly.type
_entity_poly.pdbx_seq_one_letter_code
_entity_poly.pdbx_strand_id
1 'polypeptide(L)'
;MLFIWWYSSGLMNLIHQIRDQIKAFSRSLYLPTLTKYLFVPMYGYNDIWSRLISFSVRLVQLVIILVMTVLYIVGRCILLVVWLCVPIVVVGNIVYQLGGLLWQNLL
;
A
#
# COMPACT_ATOMS: atom_id res chain seq x y z
N MET A 1 10.80 -15.37 21.48
CA MET A 1 10.66 -15.76 20.05
C MET A 1 9.65 -14.90 19.29
N LEU A 2 8.43 -14.68 19.79
CA LEU A 2 7.37 -13.88 19.13
C LEU A 2 7.81 -12.49 18.64
N PHE A 3 8.50 -11.71 19.49
CA PHE A 3 8.94 -10.36 19.13
C PHE A 3 10.04 -10.36 18.05
N ILE A 4 10.96 -11.34 18.10
CA ILE A 4 12.02 -11.49 17.09
C ILE A 4 11.40 -11.84 15.74
N TRP A 5 10.38 -12.70 15.72
CA TRP A 5 9.65 -13.03 14.49
C TRP A 5 8.93 -11.82 13.89
N TRP A 6 8.31 -10.97 14.72
CA TRP A 6 7.60 -9.76 14.28
C TRP A 6 8.48 -8.84 13.45
N TYR A 7 9.71 -8.58 13.91
CA TYR A 7 10.66 -7.70 13.22
C TYR A 7 11.49 -8.38 12.13
N SER A 8 11.44 -9.71 12.01
CA SER A 8 12.18 -10.47 11.00
C SER A 8 11.23 -11.05 9.94
N SER A 9 10.90 -12.33 10.06
CA SER A 9 10.10 -13.07 9.07
C SER A 9 8.70 -12.51 8.92
N GLY A 10 8.07 -12.02 10.00
CA GLY A 10 6.75 -11.40 9.96
C GLY A 10 6.74 -10.13 9.11
N LEU A 11 7.67 -9.21 9.37
CA LEU A 11 7.83 -7.98 8.59
C LEU A 11 8.14 -8.28 7.12
N MET A 12 9.05 -9.23 6.86
CA MET A 12 9.40 -9.61 5.50
C MET A 12 8.19 -10.18 4.74
N ASN A 13 7.40 -11.05 5.38
CA ASN A 13 6.17 -11.58 4.79
C ASN A 13 5.15 -10.48 4.50
N LEU A 14 4.99 -9.52 5.41
CA LEU A 14 4.08 -8.39 5.24
C LEU A 14 4.50 -7.51 4.06
N ILE A 15 5.80 -7.21 3.93
CA ILE A 15 6.35 -6.44 2.80
C ILE A 15 6.07 -7.15 1.47
N HIS A 16 6.30 -8.47 1.41
CA HIS A 16 5.99 -9.27 0.22
C HIS A 16 4.50 -9.21 -0.14
N GLN A 17 3.61 -9.38 0.85
CA GLN A 17 2.17 -9.28 0.64
C GLN A 17 1.76 -7.89 0.15
N ILE A 18 2.27 -6.81 0.74
CA ILE A 18 1.98 -5.44 0.31
C ILE A 18 2.43 -5.23 -1.13
N ARG A 19 3.64 -5.68 -1.48
CA ARG A 19 4.17 -5.57 -2.85
C ARG A 19 3.27 -6.29 -3.85
N ASP A 20 2.84 -7.51 -3.53
CA ASP A 20 2.04 -8.32 -4.44
C ASP A 20 0.61 -7.75 -4.57
N GLN A 21 0.05 -7.19 -3.49
CA GLN A 21 -1.21 -6.46 -3.53
C GLN A 21 -1.12 -5.16 -4.34
N ILE A 22 -0.04 -4.39 -4.23
CA ILE A 22 0.17 -3.18 -5.06
C ILE A 22 0.25 -3.57 -6.54
N LYS A 23 0.96 -4.66 -6.88
CA LYS A 23 1.01 -5.16 -8.25
C LYS A 23 -0.36 -5.60 -8.76
N ALA A 24 -1.14 -6.32 -7.95
CA ALA A 24 -2.49 -6.73 -8.30
C ALA A 24 -3.41 -5.52 -8.51
N PHE A 25 -3.35 -4.52 -7.62
CA PHE A 25 -4.13 -3.30 -7.70
C PHE A 25 -3.76 -2.44 -8.93
N SER A 26 -2.47 -2.32 -9.22
CA SER A 26 -2.00 -1.63 -10.43
C SER A 26 -2.50 -2.29 -11.71
N ARG A 27 -2.56 -3.63 -11.73
CA ARG A 27 -3.13 -4.40 -12.84
C ARG A 27 -4.65 -4.24 -12.95
N SER A 28 -5.39 -4.22 -11.84
CA SER A 28 -6.84 -4.02 -11.85
C SER A 28 -7.24 -2.63 -12.33
N LEU A 29 -6.38 -1.63 -12.12
CA LEU A 29 -6.56 -0.28 -12.65
C LEU A 29 -6.02 -0.08 -14.07
N TYR A 30 -5.57 -1.14 -14.75
CA TYR A 30 -5.01 -1.07 -16.11
C TYR A 30 -3.84 -0.09 -16.27
N LEU A 31 -3.15 0.26 -15.18
CA LEU A 31 -2.10 1.27 -15.17
C LEU A 31 -0.96 0.94 -16.16
N PRO A 32 -0.45 -0.32 -16.25
CA PRO A 32 0.58 -0.68 -17.23
C PRO A 32 0.10 -0.60 -18.68
N THR A 33 -1.19 -0.87 -18.91
CA THR A 33 -1.79 -0.82 -20.24
C THR A 33 -1.98 0.63 -20.66
N LEU A 34 -2.49 1.48 -19.76
CA LEU A 34 -2.75 2.88 -20.05
C LEU A 34 -1.47 3.65 -20.39
N THR A 35 -0.37 3.39 -19.68
CA THR A 35 0.94 3.99 -19.98
C THR A 35 1.51 3.50 -21.31
N LYS A 36 1.39 2.21 -21.62
CA LYS A 36 1.86 1.63 -22.89
C LYS A 36 1.09 2.17 -24.09
N TYR A 37 -0.23 2.35 -23.95
CA TYR A 37 -1.10 2.76 -25.04
C TYR A 37 -1.43 4.26 -25.02
N LEU A 38 -0.72 5.10 -24.27
CA LEU A 38 -1.10 6.52 -24.10
C LEU A 38 -1.34 7.28 -25.42
N PHE A 39 -0.58 6.96 -26.48
CA PHE A 39 -0.63 7.64 -27.78
C PHE A 39 -1.44 6.91 -28.88
N VAL A 40 -2.07 5.78 -28.56
CA VAL A 40 -2.85 5.02 -29.55
C VAL A 40 -4.26 5.63 -29.70
N PRO A 41 -4.79 5.88 -30.90
CA PRO A 41 -6.15 6.42 -31.05
C PRO A 41 -7.21 5.49 -30.44
N MET A 42 -8.21 6.04 -29.75
CA MET A 42 -9.31 5.26 -29.16
C MET A 42 -10.36 4.85 -30.19
N TYR A 43 -10.62 5.70 -31.18
CA TYR A 43 -11.76 5.59 -32.09
C TYR A 43 -11.40 4.98 -33.46
N GLY A 44 -10.19 4.45 -33.64
CA GLY A 44 -9.75 3.81 -34.89
C GLY A 44 -9.54 4.75 -36.09
N TYR A 45 -9.96 6.02 -36.00
CA TYR A 45 -9.66 7.06 -36.99
C TYR A 45 -8.23 7.58 -36.83
N ASN A 46 -7.51 7.70 -37.94
CA ASN A 46 -6.11 8.16 -37.98
C ASN A 46 -5.95 9.69 -38.06
N ASP A 47 -7.04 10.44 -37.93
CA ASP A 47 -7.00 11.89 -37.96
C ASP A 47 -6.20 12.47 -36.79
N ILE A 48 -5.48 13.56 -37.04
CA ILE A 48 -4.64 14.21 -36.02
C ILE A 48 -5.50 14.67 -34.82
N TRP A 49 -6.72 15.14 -35.11
CA TRP A 49 -7.69 15.59 -34.12
C TRP A 49 -8.21 14.46 -33.23
N SER A 50 -8.50 13.28 -33.80
CA SER A 50 -8.97 12.12 -33.04
C SER A 50 -7.91 11.60 -32.06
N ARG A 51 -6.63 11.64 -32.48
CA ARG A 51 -5.50 11.28 -31.61
C ARG A 51 -5.29 12.28 -30.48
N LEU A 52 -5.41 13.58 -30.75
CA LEU A 52 -5.24 14.61 -29.74
C LEU A 52 -6.29 14.48 -28.62
N ILE A 53 -7.56 14.30 -28.99
CA ILE A 53 -8.65 14.09 -28.04
C ILE A 53 -8.44 12.79 -27.25
N SER A 54 -8.05 11.70 -27.93
CA SER A 54 -7.76 10.41 -27.28
C SER A 54 -6.63 10.53 -26.25
N PHE A 55 -5.57 11.28 -26.58
CA PHE A 55 -4.45 11.53 -25.68
C PHE A 55 -4.90 12.32 -24.44
N SER A 56 -5.66 13.41 -24.61
CA SER A 56 -6.16 14.22 -23.49
C SER A 56 -7.04 13.41 -22.53
N VAL A 57 -7.95 12.59 -23.04
CA VAL A 57 -8.80 11.72 -22.20
C VAL A 57 -7.95 10.69 -21.45
N ARG A 58 -7.02 10.01 -22.13
CA ARG A 58 -6.14 9.02 -21.48
C ARG A 58 -5.19 9.66 -20.48
N LEU A 59 -4.75 10.89 -20.71
CA LEU A 59 -3.94 11.66 -19.77
C LEU A 59 -4.71 11.93 -18.47
N VAL A 60 -5.96 12.40 -18.58
CA VAL A 60 -6.81 12.61 -17.40
C VAL A 60 -7.07 11.29 -16.66
N GLN A 61 -7.40 10.23 -17.40
CA GLN A 61 -7.57 8.89 -16.82
C GLN A 61 -6.29 8.41 -16.10
N LEU A 62 -5.11 8.69 -16.67
CA LEU A 62 -3.82 8.35 -16.07
C LEU A 62 -3.61 9.08 -14.76
N VAL A 63 -3.91 10.38 -14.70
CA VAL A 63 -3.79 11.18 -13.48
C VAL A 63 -4.71 10.63 -12.39
N ILE A 64 -5.98 10.34 -12.71
CA ILE A 64 -6.95 9.79 -11.73
C ILE A 64 -6.45 8.45 -11.18
N ILE A 65 -6.06 7.53 -12.06
CA ILE A 65 -5.56 6.20 -11.68
C ILE A 65 -4.27 6.30 -10.85
N LEU A 66 -3.38 7.24 -11.18
CA LEU A 66 -2.16 7.49 -10.42
C LEU A 66 -2.49 8.00 -9.02
N VAL A 67 -3.41 8.94 -8.88
CA VAL A 67 -3.86 9.44 -7.56
C VAL A 67 -4.47 8.31 -6.74
N MET A 68 -5.35 7.50 -7.32
CA MET A 68 -5.93 6.33 -6.62
C MET A 68 -4.87 5.32 -6.18
N THR A 69 -3.85 5.07 -7.03
CA THR A 69 -2.74 4.18 -6.71
C THR A 69 -1.90 4.72 -5.56
N VAL A 70 -1.59 6.02 -5.57
CA VAL A 70 -0.85 6.67 -4.48
C VAL A 70 -1.63 6.60 -3.17
N LEU A 71 -2.92 6.94 -3.17
CA LEU A 71 -3.77 6.84 -1.98
C LEU A 71 -3.81 5.41 -1.42
N TYR A 72 -3.92 4.41 -2.28
CA TYR A 72 -3.88 3.01 -1.88
C TYR A 72 -2.54 2.62 -1.23
N ILE A 73 -1.42 3.03 -1.83
CA ILE A 73 -0.08 2.79 -1.27
C ILE A 73 0.08 3.47 0.10
N VAL A 74 -0.34 4.73 0.23
CA VAL A 74 -0.29 5.47 1.50
C VAL A 74 -1.11 4.75 2.57
N GLY A 75 -2.33 4.31 2.26
CA GLY A 75 -3.15 3.53 3.18
C GLY A 75 -2.47 2.23 3.65
N ARG A 76 -1.80 1.52 2.74
CA ARG A 76 -1.02 0.31 3.09
C ARG A 76 0.20 0.62 3.94
N CYS A 77 0.89 1.72 3.69
CA CYS A 77 2.00 2.17 4.52
C CYS A 77 1.54 2.53 5.95
N ILE A 78 0.41 3.21 6.10
CA ILE A 78 -0.17 3.52 7.42
C ILE A 78 -0.46 2.23 8.19
N LEU A 79 -1.11 1.25 7.54
CA LEU A 79 -1.38 -0.06 8.15
C LEU A 79 -0.10 -0.79 8.57
N LEU A 80 0.97 -0.69 7.78
CA LEU A 80 2.27 -1.27 8.14
C LEU A 80 2.88 -0.59 9.37
N VAL A 81 2.79 0.74 9.46
CA VAL A 81 3.27 1.48 10.65
C VAL A 81 2.46 1.09 11.88
N VAL A 82 1.13 1.05 11.77
CA VAL A 82 0.26 0.58 12.86
C VAL A 82 0.66 -0.82 13.31
N TRP A 83 0.88 -1.74 12.36
CA TRP A 83 1.30 -3.11 12.65
C TRP A 83 2.67 -3.18 13.33
N LEU A 84 3.60 -2.28 13.01
CA LEU A 84 4.89 -2.15 13.71
C LEU A 84 4.76 -1.56 15.12
N CYS A 85 3.75 -0.73 15.39
CA CYS A 85 3.51 -0.16 16.72
C CYS A 85 2.89 -1.17 17.70
N VAL A 86 2.11 -2.14 17.23
CA VAL A 86 1.47 -3.18 18.07
C VAL A 86 2.44 -3.85 19.05
N PRO A 87 3.61 -4.40 18.64
CA PRO A 87 4.50 -5.09 19.56
C PRO A 87 5.04 -4.18 20.66
N ILE A 88 5.23 -2.89 20.37
CA ILE A 88 5.69 -1.90 21.37
C ILE A 88 4.63 -1.72 22.45
N VAL A 89 3.36 -1.57 22.05
CA VAL A 89 2.22 -1.43 22.98
C VAL A 89 2.04 -2.70 23.82
N VAL A 90 2.19 -3.88 23.21
CA VAL A 90 2.08 -5.17 23.92
C VAL A 90 3.16 -5.29 24.99
N VAL A 91 4.43 -4.99 24.66
CA VAL A 91 5.53 -5.03 25.64
C VAL A 91 5.27 -4.05 26.79
N GLY A 92 4.82 -2.82 26.49
CA GLY A 92 4.49 -1.84 27.53
C GLY A 92 3.41 -2.33 28.50
N ASN A 93 2.34 -2.96 28.00
CA ASN A 93 1.28 -3.51 28.84
C ASN A 93 1.76 -4.67 29.72
N ILE A 94 2.60 -5.56 29.17
CA ILE A 94 3.17 -6.68 29.93
C ILE A 94 4.03 -6.15 31.07
N VAL A 95 4.90 -5.17 30.81
CA VAL A 95 5.76 -4.57 31.83
C VAL A 95 4.94 -3.88 32.91
N TYR A 96 3.89 -3.15 32.53
CA TYR A 96 2.99 -2.49 33.48
C TYR A 96 2.28 -3.49 34.41
N GLN A 97 1.74 -4.58 33.85
CA GLN A 97 1.08 -5.63 34.64
C GLN A 97 2.05 -6.35 35.57
N LEU A 98 3.26 -6.68 35.11
CA LEU A 98 4.27 -7.33 35.93
C LEU A 98 4.75 -6.42 37.09
N GLY A 99 4.94 -5.12 36.82
CA GLY A 99 5.28 -4.15 37.85
C GLY A 99 4.18 -4.02 38.91
N GLY A 100 2.91 -3.98 38.50
CA GLY A 100 1.77 -3.97 39.42
C GLY A 100 1.68 -5.22 40.30
N LEU A 101 1.90 -6.40 39.72
CA LEU A 101 1.94 -7.67 40.46
C LEU A 101 3.08 -7.74 41.47
N LEU A 102 4.28 -7.29 41.09
CA LEU A 102 5.43 -7.27 42.01
C LEU A 102 5.20 -6.29 43.18
N TRP A 103 4.62 -5.13 42.91
CA TRP A 103 4.25 -4.15 43.93
C TRP A 103 3.23 -4.69 44.94
N GLN A 104 2.25 -5.47 44.48
CA GLN A 104 1.25 -6.11 45.36
C GLN A 104 1.79 -7.23 46.24
N ASN A 105 2.88 -7.90 45.87
CA ASN A 105 3.46 -9.00 46.65
C ASN A 105 4.55 -8.54 47.65
N LEU A 106 4.95 -7.27 47.59
CA LEU A 106 5.94 -6.64 48.48
C LEU A 106 5.32 -5.88 49.67
N LEU A 107 3.99 -5.71 49.67
CA LEU A 107 3.16 -5.14 50.75
C LEU A 107 2.27 -6.24 51.34
#